data_AF-A0A815XQB3-F1
#
_entry.id   AF-A0A815XQB3-F1
#
_cell.length_a   1.000
_cell.length_b   1.000
_cell.length_c   1.000
_cell.angle_alpha   90.00
_cell.angle_beta   90.00
_cell.angle_gamma   90.00
#
_symmetry.space_group_name_H-M   'P 1'
#
loop_
_entity.id
_entity.type
_entity.pdbx_description
1 polymer ?
#
loop_
_entity_poly.entity_id
_entity_poly.type
_entity_poly.pdbx_seq_one_letter_code
_entity_poly.pdbx_strand_id
1 'polypeptide(L)'
;MAVNLRIFTEPRGLIRALQFIFAIFAFAIACSGSSSATFSLAKGNDSIQASWSYPYDLKNSPMIINSTNNLQQTISDSNSAKPSAEFFVFIGVTSMLLSLAFCIIYIFFDRPYRNDWRFSMIDFVITIIWSIFWIAGSAAWAKGVSDIRSQTSLNALVNRSALCDPISDCKAIQAGSYGSIISSVIFGFLNFVLWLGSAWFVFKETKFFKSRTEQQQQQQQQSQQSQAFPPTSFSNMSSPTMEHEPQFR
;
A
#
# COMPACT_ATOMS: atom_id res chain seq x y z
N MET A 1 -26.70 5.96 17.97
CA MET A 1 -25.29 5.65 17.62
C MET A 1 -24.56 6.97 17.45
N ALA A 2 -23.62 7.30 18.32
CA ALA A 2 -22.91 8.58 18.25
C ALA A 2 -21.71 8.45 17.31
N VAL A 3 -21.62 9.33 16.31
CA VAL A 3 -20.51 9.38 15.35
C VAL A 3 -19.32 10.08 16.02
N ASN A 4 -18.23 9.36 16.26
CA ASN A 4 -17.01 9.91 16.87
C ASN A 4 -16.01 10.34 15.79
N LEU A 5 -16.11 11.58 15.30
CA LEU A 5 -15.16 12.14 14.32
C LEU A 5 -13.75 12.42 14.90
N ARG A 6 -13.59 12.32 16.24
CA ARG A 6 -12.28 12.36 16.91
C ARG A 6 -11.32 11.26 16.43
N ILE A 7 -11.83 10.21 15.80
CA ILE A 7 -11.03 9.10 15.26
C ILE A 7 -10.10 9.55 14.12
N PHE A 8 -10.46 10.61 13.37
CA PHE A 8 -9.60 11.16 12.31
C PHE A 8 -8.47 12.03 12.85
N THR A 9 -8.57 12.48 14.11
CA THR A 9 -7.51 13.18 14.82
C THR A 9 -6.50 12.20 15.42
N GLU A 10 -6.87 10.92 15.58
CA GLU A 10 -5.92 9.87 15.91
C GLU A 10 -5.06 9.54 14.67
N PRO A 11 -3.75 9.32 14.84
CA PRO A 11 -2.83 9.07 13.73
C PRO A 11 -3.23 7.86 12.87
N ARG A 12 -3.99 6.92 13.43
CA ARG A 12 -4.48 5.72 12.75
C ARG A 12 -5.59 5.99 11.75
N GLY A 13 -6.59 6.79 12.12
CA GLY A 13 -7.69 7.15 11.23
C GLY A 13 -7.20 7.97 10.04
N LEU A 14 -6.25 8.88 10.28
CA LEU A 14 -5.63 9.70 9.24
C LEU A 14 -4.88 8.83 8.20
N ILE A 15 -4.10 7.83 8.64
CA ILE A 15 -3.38 6.94 7.73
C ILE A 15 -4.34 6.16 6.82
N ARG A 16 -5.47 5.66 7.34
CA ARG A 16 -6.48 4.97 6.52
C ARG A 16 -7.13 5.89 5.48
N ALA A 17 -7.41 7.14 5.85
CA ALA A 17 -7.91 8.14 4.91
C ALA A 17 -6.89 8.46 3.79
N LEU A 18 -5.60 8.60 4.14
CA LEU A 18 -4.53 8.81 3.16
C LEU A 18 -4.36 7.59 2.23
N GLN A 19 -4.43 6.37 2.76
CA GLN A 19 -4.36 5.14 1.95
C GLN A 19 -5.50 5.07 0.92
N PHE A 20 -6.71 5.49 1.31
CA PHE A 20 -7.85 5.58 0.41
C PHE A 20 -7.60 6.56 -0.74
N ILE A 21 -7.17 7.79 -0.43
CA ILE A 21 -6.94 8.83 -1.44
C ILE A 21 -5.78 8.44 -2.38
N PHE A 22 -4.67 7.94 -1.84
CA PHE A 22 -3.51 7.58 -2.67
C PHE A 22 -3.74 6.31 -3.48
N ALA A 23 -4.56 5.36 -3.00
CA ALA A 23 -5.01 4.23 -3.82
C ALA A 23 -5.77 4.73 -5.06
N ILE A 24 -6.70 5.68 -4.90
CA ILE A 24 -7.46 6.27 -6.00
C ILE A 24 -6.52 6.91 -7.02
N PHE A 25 -5.60 7.76 -6.57
CA PHE A 25 -4.64 8.39 -7.48
C PHE A 25 -3.78 7.36 -8.20
N ALA A 26 -3.30 6.31 -7.52
CA ALA A 26 -2.51 5.27 -8.15
C ALA A 26 -3.26 4.58 -9.31
N PHE A 27 -4.43 4.00 -9.07
CA PHE A 27 -5.13 3.26 -10.13
C PHE A 27 -5.81 4.17 -11.16
N ALA A 28 -6.36 5.32 -10.75
CA ALA A 28 -7.05 6.22 -11.67
C ALA A 28 -6.08 6.83 -12.69
N ILE A 29 -4.88 7.22 -12.23
CA ILE A 29 -3.82 7.73 -13.12
C ILE A 29 -3.32 6.61 -14.05
N ALA A 30 -3.17 5.37 -13.53
CA ALA A 30 -2.79 4.22 -14.36
C ALA A 30 -3.83 3.91 -15.46
N CYS A 31 -5.13 4.04 -15.17
CA CYS A 31 -6.18 3.85 -16.16
C CYS A 31 -6.29 5.02 -17.15
N SER A 32 -6.10 6.26 -16.68
CA SER A 32 -6.23 7.48 -17.47
C SER A 32 -4.96 7.82 -18.28
N GLY A 33 -3.87 7.10 -18.11
CA GLY A 33 -2.60 7.33 -18.79
C GLY A 33 -2.63 6.92 -20.27
N SER A 34 -3.43 7.61 -21.09
CA SER A 34 -3.41 7.49 -22.54
C SER A 34 -2.22 8.26 -23.11
N SER A 35 -1.44 7.64 -23.99
CA SER A 35 -0.35 8.30 -24.69
C SER A 35 -0.45 8.03 -26.18
N SER A 36 -0.02 8.99 -26.97
CA SER A 36 0.01 8.88 -28.42
C SER A 36 1.29 9.48 -28.95
N ALA A 37 1.89 8.82 -29.93
CA ALA A 37 3.05 9.30 -30.65
C ALA A 37 2.72 9.42 -32.13
N THR A 38 3.12 10.54 -32.73
CA THR A 38 2.87 10.86 -34.14
C THR A 38 4.18 11.16 -34.83
N PHE A 39 4.42 10.50 -35.97
CA PHE A 39 5.64 10.62 -36.77
C PHE A 39 5.30 11.08 -38.18
N SER A 40 6.17 11.90 -38.78
CA SER A 40 6.08 12.27 -40.19
C SER A 40 7.20 11.58 -40.98
N LEU A 41 6.83 11.05 -42.15
CA LEU A 41 7.78 10.54 -43.12
C LEU A 41 8.32 11.71 -43.94
N ALA A 42 9.65 11.85 -44.06
CA ALA A 42 10.29 12.96 -44.78
C ALA A 42 9.95 13.06 -46.28
N LYS A 43 9.32 12.03 -46.87
CA LYS A 43 9.00 11.95 -48.31
C LYS A 43 7.50 12.01 -48.62
N GLY A 44 6.68 12.59 -47.75
CA GLY A 44 5.25 12.82 -48.05
C GLY A 44 4.48 13.50 -46.92
N ASN A 45 3.19 13.77 -47.14
CA ASN A 45 2.27 14.24 -46.09
C ASN A 45 1.76 13.09 -45.20
N ASP A 46 2.44 11.94 -45.27
CA ASP A 46 2.08 10.69 -44.62
C ASP A 46 2.53 10.74 -43.14
N SER A 47 1.65 10.28 -42.25
CA SER A 47 1.89 10.27 -40.81
C SER A 47 1.57 8.91 -40.21
N ILE A 48 2.35 8.54 -39.20
CA ILE A 48 2.15 7.33 -38.42
C ILE A 48 1.65 7.76 -37.05
N GLN A 49 0.48 7.28 -36.64
CA GLN A 49 -0.09 7.52 -35.32
C GLN A 49 -0.15 6.19 -34.55
N ALA A 50 0.55 6.15 -33.43
CA ALA A 50 0.53 5.05 -32.48
C ALA A 50 -0.09 5.55 -31.18
N SER A 51 -1.20 4.96 -30.75
CA SER A 51 -1.82 5.24 -29.47
C SER A 51 -1.82 4.00 -28.59
N TRP A 52 -1.66 4.20 -27.28
CA TRP A 52 -1.77 3.14 -26.30
C TRP A 52 -2.43 3.68 -25.03
N SER A 53 -3.23 2.84 -24.39
CA SER A 53 -4.00 3.14 -23.19
C SER A 53 -4.19 1.85 -22.41
N TYR A 54 -4.67 1.94 -21.17
CA TYR A 54 -5.03 0.77 -20.37
C TYR A 54 -5.96 -0.16 -21.17
N PRO A 55 -5.71 -1.49 -21.24
CA PRO A 55 -4.81 -2.29 -20.40
C PRO A 55 -3.37 -2.43 -20.95
N TYR A 56 -2.89 -1.49 -21.77
CA TYR A 56 -1.53 -1.45 -22.34
C TYR A 56 -1.16 -2.69 -23.15
N ASP A 57 -2.12 -3.20 -23.93
CA ASP A 57 -1.93 -4.32 -24.85
C ASP A 57 -1.24 -3.87 -26.15
N LEU A 58 0.08 -3.76 -26.10
CA LEU A 58 0.88 -3.33 -27.26
C LEU A 58 0.83 -4.33 -28.44
N LYS A 59 0.43 -5.59 -28.20
CA LYS A 59 0.29 -6.64 -29.22
C LYS A 59 -0.98 -6.52 -30.05
N ASN A 60 -2.00 -5.87 -29.53
CA ASN A 60 -3.26 -5.70 -30.25
C ASN A 60 -3.56 -4.23 -30.55
N SER A 61 -2.66 -3.30 -30.18
CA SER A 61 -2.84 -1.88 -30.45
C SER A 61 -2.46 -1.55 -31.90
N PRO A 62 -3.38 -0.97 -32.69
CA PRO A 62 -3.13 -0.63 -34.08
C PRO A 62 -2.19 0.58 -34.18
N MET A 63 -1.14 0.43 -34.96
CA MET A 63 -0.37 1.54 -35.51
C MET A 63 -1.01 1.93 -36.85
N ILE A 64 -1.64 3.11 -36.89
CA ILE A 64 -2.30 3.61 -38.09
C ILE A 64 -1.25 4.34 -38.92
N ILE A 65 -0.98 3.81 -40.10
CA ILE A 65 -0.10 4.43 -41.09
C ILE A 65 -1.00 5.10 -42.13
N ASN A 66 -1.12 6.42 -42.05
CA ASN A 66 -1.77 7.21 -43.10
C ASN A 66 -0.78 7.35 -44.26
N SER A 67 -0.67 6.28 -45.05
CA SER A 67 0.05 6.26 -46.33
C SER A 67 -0.90 5.76 -47.42
N THR A 68 -0.50 5.93 -48.68
CA THR A 68 -1.29 5.65 -49.89
C THR A 68 -1.96 4.26 -49.95
N ASN A 69 -1.53 3.30 -49.12
CA ASN A 69 -2.10 1.95 -49.01
C ASN A 69 -2.73 1.58 -47.66
N ASN A 70 -2.91 2.54 -46.72
CA ASN A 70 -3.50 2.32 -45.38
C ASN A 70 -3.06 1.01 -44.70
N LEU A 71 -1.77 0.90 -44.39
CA LEU A 71 -1.22 -0.28 -43.72
C LEU A 71 -1.50 -0.22 -42.22
N GLN A 72 -2.02 -1.32 -41.67
CA GLN A 72 -2.13 -1.53 -40.22
C GLN A 72 -1.00 -2.46 -39.77
N GLN A 73 -0.19 -1.98 -38.83
CA GLN A 73 0.83 -2.79 -38.19
C GLN A 73 0.63 -2.71 -36.68
N THR A 74 1.09 -3.72 -35.95
CA THR A 74 1.04 -3.73 -34.50
C THR A 74 2.22 -2.98 -33.89
N ILE A 75 1.99 -2.26 -32.78
CA ILE A 75 3.03 -1.54 -32.04
C ILE A 75 4.12 -2.48 -31.49
N SER A 76 3.75 -3.68 -31.02
CA SER A 76 4.72 -4.66 -30.55
C SER A 76 4.30 -6.11 -30.79
N ASP A 77 5.25 -7.04 -30.82
CA ASP A 77 4.96 -8.49 -30.91
C ASP A 77 4.74 -9.11 -29.52
N SER A 78 5.07 -8.36 -28.46
CA SER A 78 5.03 -8.81 -27.07
C SER A 78 4.01 -8.02 -26.25
N ASN A 79 3.25 -8.72 -25.40
CA ASN A 79 2.26 -8.12 -24.51
C ASN A 79 2.79 -8.01 -23.07
N SER A 80 3.97 -7.40 -22.90
CA SER A 80 4.72 -7.50 -21.64
C SER A 80 4.18 -6.63 -20.50
N ALA A 81 3.38 -5.60 -20.79
CA ALA A 81 2.93 -4.62 -19.79
C ALA A 81 1.49 -4.84 -19.28
N LYS A 82 0.62 -5.48 -20.06
CA LYS A 82 -0.77 -5.77 -19.69
C LYS A 82 -0.96 -6.48 -18.35
N PRO A 83 -0.33 -7.64 -18.10
CA PRO A 83 -0.53 -8.35 -16.84
C PRO A 83 -0.04 -7.53 -15.63
N SER A 84 1.02 -6.73 -15.80
CA SER A 84 1.50 -5.84 -14.74
C SER A 84 0.51 -4.71 -14.43
N ALA A 85 -0.11 -4.12 -15.46
CA ALA A 85 -1.08 -3.05 -15.30
C ALA A 85 -2.37 -3.54 -14.62
N GLU A 86 -2.91 -4.68 -15.08
CA GLU A 86 -4.11 -5.28 -14.52
C GLU A 86 -3.92 -5.67 -13.04
N PHE A 87 -2.76 -6.26 -12.72
CA PHE A 87 -2.43 -6.58 -11.33
C PHE A 87 -2.34 -5.33 -10.46
N PHE A 88 -1.67 -4.27 -10.92
CA PHE A 88 -1.55 -3.02 -10.17
C PHE A 88 -2.91 -2.35 -9.90
N VAL A 89 -3.79 -2.29 -10.91
CA VAL A 89 -5.14 -1.74 -10.77
C VAL A 89 -5.98 -2.60 -9.82
N PHE A 90 -5.88 -3.92 -9.91
CA PHE A 90 -6.57 -4.83 -8.98
C PHE A 90 -6.16 -4.58 -7.52
N ILE A 91 -4.86 -4.47 -7.24
CA ILE A 91 -4.37 -4.13 -5.89
C ILE A 91 -4.87 -2.75 -5.46
N GLY A 92 -4.86 -1.76 -6.36
CA GLY A 92 -5.36 -0.42 -6.10
C GLY A 92 -6.84 -0.37 -5.69
N VAL A 93 -7.72 -0.99 -6.48
CA VAL A 93 -9.17 -1.00 -6.24
C VAL A 93 -9.51 -1.80 -4.99
N THR A 94 -8.93 -2.98 -4.80
CA THR A 94 -9.18 -3.81 -3.61
C THR A 94 -8.66 -3.14 -2.34
N SER A 95 -7.48 -2.50 -2.40
CA SER A 95 -6.94 -1.69 -1.30
C SER A 95 -7.84 -0.51 -0.94
N MET A 96 -8.44 0.15 -1.92
CA MET A 96 -9.37 1.26 -1.69
C MET A 96 -10.65 0.79 -0.99
N LEU A 97 -11.21 -0.34 -1.41
CA LEU A 97 -12.39 -0.93 -0.76
C LEU A 97 -12.09 -1.37 0.67
N LEU A 98 -10.92 -1.98 0.91
CA LEU A 98 -10.51 -2.38 2.26
C LEU A 98 -10.30 -1.19 3.19
N SER A 99 -9.63 -0.12 2.75
CA SER A 99 -9.44 1.06 3.59
C SER A 99 -10.76 1.76 3.92
N LEU A 100 -11.71 1.79 2.98
CA LEU A 100 -13.07 2.26 3.23
C LEU A 100 -13.80 1.38 4.26
N ALA A 101 -13.71 0.06 4.13
CA ALA A 101 -14.32 -0.88 5.07
C ALA A 101 -13.76 -0.70 6.49
N PHE A 102 -12.43 -0.57 6.64
CA PHE A 102 -11.82 -0.28 7.94
C PHE A 102 -12.27 1.06 8.52
N CYS A 103 -12.37 2.11 7.71
CA CYS A 103 -12.91 3.40 8.15
C CYS A 103 -14.35 3.27 8.69
N ILE A 104 -15.22 2.52 8.01
CA ILE A 104 -16.59 2.28 8.47
C ILE A 104 -16.59 1.54 9.80
N ILE A 105 -15.80 0.47 9.92
CA ILE A 105 -15.67 -0.31 11.16
C ILE A 105 -15.19 0.59 12.32
N TYR A 106 -14.22 1.48 12.09
CA TYR A 106 -13.72 2.38 13.11
C TYR A 106 -14.73 3.44 13.55
N ILE A 107 -15.58 3.92 12.65
CA ILE A 107 -16.63 4.89 13.01
C ILE A 107 -17.76 4.25 13.81
N PHE A 108 -18.21 3.05 13.43
CA PHE A 108 -19.41 2.43 14.01
C PHE A 108 -19.11 1.44 15.14
N PHE A 109 -17.95 0.79 15.15
CA PHE A 109 -17.59 -0.31 16.05
C PHE A 109 -16.32 -0.04 16.88
N ASP A 110 -16.09 1.22 17.27
CA ASP A 110 -14.92 1.62 18.08
C ASP A 110 -14.79 0.85 19.42
N ARG A 111 -15.91 0.68 20.15
CA ARG A 111 -15.91 0.00 21.46
C ARG A 111 -15.46 -1.48 21.41
N PRO A 112 -16.03 -2.35 20.55
CA PRO A 112 -15.54 -3.72 20.44
C PRO A 112 -14.12 -3.79 19.86
N TYR A 113 -13.75 -2.90 18.94
CA TYR A 113 -12.39 -2.88 18.38
C TYR A 113 -11.31 -2.61 19.44
N ARG A 114 -11.58 -1.71 20.41
CA ARG A 114 -10.67 -1.43 21.54
C ARG A 114 -10.59 -2.54 22.59
N ASN A 115 -11.67 -3.29 22.78
CA ASN A 115 -11.77 -4.27 23.86
C ASN A 115 -11.19 -5.64 23.48
N ASP A 116 -11.31 -6.02 22.20
CA ASP A 116 -10.93 -7.35 21.72
C ASP A 116 -9.63 -7.33 20.90
N TRP A 117 -8.60 -8.00 21.42
CA TRP A 117 -7.28 -8.10 20.78
C TRP A 117 -7.29 -8.76 19.39
N ARG A 118 -8.32 -9.58 19.11
CA ARG A 118 -8.46 -10.32 17.85
C ARG A 118 -8.64 -9.39 16.65
N PHE A 119 -9.42 -8.31 16.79
CA PHE A 119 -9.64 -7.37 15.69
C PHE A 119 -8.36 -6.63 15.31
N SER A 120 -7.57 -6.21 16.31
CA SER A 120 -6.24 -5.61 16.06
C SER A 120 -5.27 -6.60 15.38
N MET A 121 -5.32 -7.88 15.72
CA MET A 121 -4.49 -8.90 15.06
C MET A 121 -4.90 -9.14 13.61
N ILE A 122 -6.21 -9.19 13.34
CA ILE A 122 -6.73 -9.34 11.97
C ILE A 122 -6.35 -8.12 11.12
N ASP A 123 -6.53 -6.90 11.65
CA ASP A 123 -6.10 -5.66 10.97
C ASP A 123 -4.60 -5.68 10.66
N PHE A 124 -3.77 -6.12 11.61
CA PHE A 124 -2.33 -6.27 11.41
C PHE A 124 -1.98 -7.20 10.25
N VAL A 125 -2.57 -8.40 10.22
CA VAL A 125 -2.30 -9.41 9.18
C VAL A 125 -2.74 -8.91 7.82
N ILE A 126 -3.95 -8.34 7.70
CA ILE A 126 -4.45 -7.77 6.45
C ILE A 126 -3.51 -6.65 5.97
N THR A 127 -3.05 -5.80 6.90
CA THR A 127 -2.15 -4.68 6.58
C THR A 127 -0.81 -5.16 6.04
N ILE A 128 -0.24 -6.23 6.59
CA ILE A 128 1.01 -6.82 6.07
C ILE A 128 0.81 -7.40 4.67
N ILE A 129 -0.25 -8.18 4.45
CA ILE A 129 -0.53 -8.79 3.14
C ILE A 129 -0.66 -7.70 2.08
N TRP A 130 -1.40 -6.63 2.38
CA TRP A 130 -1.59 -5.54 1.41
C TRP A 130 -0.33 -4.70 1.22
N SER A 131 0.53 -4.57 2.23
CA SER A 131 1.85 -3.97 2.06
C SER A 131 2.70 -4.76 1.06
N ILE A 132 2.73 -6.09 1.15
CA ILE A 132 3.44 -6.97 0.20
C ILE A 132 2.85 -6.84 -1.22
N PHE A 133 1.54 -6.77 -1.34
CA PHE A 133 0.89 -6.60 -2.65
C PHE A 133 1.17 -5.22 -3.26
N TRP A 134 1.23 -4.15 -2.47
CA TRP A 134 1.58 -2.82 -2.97
C TRP A 134 3.02 -2.73 -3.46
N ILE A 135 3.99 -3.31 -2.74
CA ILE A 135 5.38 -3.33 -3.21
C ILE A 135 5.54 -4.18 -4.47
N ALA A 136 4.96 -5.38 -4.50
CA ALA A 136 5.03 -6.27 -5.66
C ALA A 136 4.32 -5.66 -6.89
N GLY A 137 3.12 -5.12 -6.70
CA GLY A 137 2.34 -4.47 -7.75
C GLY A 137 3.04 -3.23 -8.30
N SER A 138 3.57 -2.37 -7.42
CA SER A 138 4.29 -1.16 -7.85
C SER A 138 5.58 -1.48 -8.59
N ALA A 139 6.32 -2.51 -8.17
CA ALA A 139 7.54 -2.96 -8.86
C ALA A 139 7.22 -3.58 -10.23
N ALA A 140 6.21 -4.46 -10.30
CA ALA A 140 5.76 -5.06 -11.55
C ALA A 140 5.27 -3.98 -12.53
N TRP A 141 4.55 -2.98 -12.03
CA TRP A 141 4.09 -1.88 -12.85
C TRP A 141 5.23 -0.96 -13.30
N ALA A 142 6.17 -0.61 -12.43
CA ALA A 142 7.37 0.15 -12.79
C ALA A 142 8.13 -0.51 -13.96
N LYS A 143 8.30 -1.84 -13.91
CA LYS A 143 8.88 -2.61 -15.02
C LYS A 143 8.01 -2.54 -16.27
N GLY A 144 6.69 -2.71 -16.14
CA GLY A 144 5.74 -2.57 -17.25
C GLY A 144 5.82 -1.21 -17.94
N VAL A 145 5.95 -0.11 -17.19
CA VAL A 145 6.14 1.24 -17.73
C VAL A 145 7.46 1.36 -18.50
N SER A 146 8.53 0.77 -17.98
CA SER A 146 9.83 0.73 -18.67
C SER A 146 9.75 -0.04 -19.99
N ASP A 147 9.08 -1.19 -19.98
CA ASP A 147 8.84 -2.01 -21.16
C ASP A 147 8.03 -1.25 -22.23
N ILE A 148 6.97 -0.53 -21.82
CA ILE A 148 6.19 0.33 -22.72
C ILE A 148 7.13 1.35 -23.36
N ARG A 149 7.87 2.12 -22.55
CA ARG A 149 8.78 3.16 -23.04
C ARG A 149 9.85 2.64 -24.01
N SER A 150 10.37 1.44 -23.76
CA SER A 150 11.36 0.81 -24.64
C SER A 150 10.75 0.47 -26.01
N GLN A 151 9.56 -0.13 -26.00
CA GLN A 151 8.87 -0.60 -27.21
C GLN A 151 8.21 0.54 -28.02
N THR A 152 7.81 1.62 -27.36
CA THR A 152 7.22 2.82 -27.99
C THR A 152 8.25 3.94 -28.22
N SER A 153 9.55 3.63 -28.13
CA SER A 153 10.61 4.58 -28.46
C SER A 153 10.65 4.87 -29.97
N LEU A 154 11.06 6.09 -30.35
CA LEU A 154 11.17 6.49 -31.75
C LEU A 154 11.96 5.47 -32.58
N ASN A 155 13.12 5.04 -32.05
CA ASN A 155 13.98 4.07 -32.73
C ASN A 155 13.29 2.71 -32.91
N ALA A 156 12.54 2.24 -31.92
CA ALA A 156 11.81 0.98 -32.00
C ALA A 156 10.66 1.03 -33.01
N LEU A 157 9.95 2.16 -33.08
CA LEU A 157 8.84 2.36 -34.01
C LEU A 157 9.34 2.55 -35.45
N VAL A 158 10.40 3.34 -35.65
CA VAL A 158 11.04 3.56 -36.96
C VAL A 158 11.58 2.24 -37.54
N ASN A 159 12.26 1.43 -36.73
CA ASN A 159 12.79 0.13 -37.17
C ASN A 159 11.67 -0.88 -37.52
N ARG A 160 10.47 -0.72 -36.96
CA ARG A 160 9.31 -1.59 -37.23
C ARG A 160 8.51 -1.12 -38.43
N SER A 161 8.36 0.18 -38.61
CA SER A 161 7.79 0.74 -39.83
C SER A 161 8.81 0.57 -40.95
N ALA A 162 8.66 -0.49 -41.74
CA ALA A 162 9.45 -0.75 -42.96
C ALA A 162 9.39 0.39 -44.03
N LEU A 163 8.76 1.52 -43.70
CA LEU A 163 8.57 2.71 -44.51
C LEU A 163 9.61 3.81 -44.22
N CYS A 164 10.35 3.72 -43.11
CA CYS A 164 11.46 4.62 -42.79
C CYS A 164 12.78 3.91 -43.12
N ASP A 165 13.25 4.05 -44.35
CA ASP A 165 14.60 3.61 -44.75
C ASP A 165 15.66 4.46 -44.01
N PRO A 166 16.87 3.94 -43.75
CA PRO A 166 17.96 4.71 -43.12
C PRO A 166 18.42 5.95 -43.93
N ILE A 167 17.88 6.13 -45.13
CA ILE A 167 18.17 7.23 -46.06
C ILE A 167 17.09 8.35 -45.96
N SER A 168 15.96 8.09 -45.30
CA SER A 168 14.87 9.07 -45.08
C SER A 168 14.77 9.47 -43.61
N ASP A 169 15.07 10.73 -43.29
CA ASP A 169 14.98 11.33 -41.95
C ASP A 169 13.53 11.32 -41.42
N CYS A 170 13.07 10.23 -40.80
CA CYS A 170 11.79 10.21 -40.10
C CYS A 170 11.88 11.08 -38.83
N LYS A 171 11.05 12.12 -38.74
CA LYS A 171 11.03 13.06 -37.62
C LYS A 171 9.82 12.81 -36.72
N ALA A 172 10.05 12.74 -35.41
CA ALA A 172 8.98 12.73 -34.43
C ALA A 172 8.30 14.10 -34.38
N ILE A 173 6.99 14.15 -34.69
CA ILE A 173 6.20 15.37 -34.52
C ILE A 173 5.74 15.47 -33.06
N GLN A 174 5.30 14.34 -32.50
CA GLN A 174 4.82 14.26 -31.12
C GLN A 174 5.36 12.98 -30.47
N ALA A 175 6.17 13.14 -29.43
CA ALA A 175 6.62 12.03 -28.61
C ALA A 175 5.54 11.65 -27.59
N GLY A 176 5.44 10.35 -27.28
CA GLY A 176 4.55 9.86 -26.24
C GLY A 176 4.89 10.49 -24.87
N SER A 177 3.86 10.97 -24.16
CA SER A 177 3.99 11.40 -22.77
C SER A 177 3.89 10.19 -21.83
N TYR A 178 4.89 10.02 -20.97
CA TYR A 178 4.95 8.94 -19.97
C TYR A 178 4.77 9.47 -18.54
N GLY A 179 4.69 10.79 -18.34
CA GLY A 179 4.71 11.42 -17.02
C GLY A 179 3.54 10.99 -16.13
N SER A 180 2.33 10.87 -16.72
CA SER A 180 1.14 10.37 -16.01
C SER A 180 1.33 8.91 -15.58
N ILE A 181 1.84 8.07 -16.47
CA ILE A 181 2.04 6.64 -16.17
C ILE A 181 3.11 6.46 -15.07
N ILE A 182 4.20 7.24 -15.11
CA ILE A 182 5.24 7.23 -14.07
C ILE A 182 4.71 7.74 -12.73
N SER A 183 3.86 8.78 -12.72
CA SER A 183 3.30 9.29 -11.46
C SER A 183 2.40 8.25 -10.77
N SER A 184 1.70 7.40 -11.52
CA SER A 184 0.93 6.28 -10.95
C SER A 184 1.81 5.31 -10.15
N VAL A 185 3.03 5.01 -10.62
CA VAL A 185 4.01 4.16 -9.94
C VAL A 185 4.46 4.81 -8.63
N ILE A 186 4.72 6.12 -8.65
CA ILE A 186 5.10 6.89 -7.46
C ILE A 186 4.00 6.79 -6.40
N PHE A 187 2.74 7.05 -6.77
CA PHE A 187 1.60 6.90 -5.84
C PHE A 187 1.48 5.48 -5.29
N GLY A 188 1.79 4.45 -6.09
CA GLY A 188 1.83 3.07 -5.62
C GLY A 188 2.86 2.83 -4.50
N PHE A 189 4.08 3.34 -4.67
CA PHE A 189 5.12 3.27 -3.63
C PHE A 189 4.79 4.12 -2.40
N LEU A 190 4.19 5.31 -2.57
CA LEU A 190 3.70 6.08 -1.43
C LEU A 190 2.63 5.31 -0.65
N ASN A 191 1.72 4.62 -1.35
CA ASN A 191 0.70 3.84 -0.70
C ASN A 191 1.33 2.65 0.06
N PHE A 192 2.32 1.96 -0.52
CA PHE A 192 3.11 0.95 0.20
C PHE A 192 3.66 1.48 1.55
N VAL A 193 4.27 2.67 1.55
CA VAL A 193 4.81 3.28 2.77
C VAL A 193 3.71 3.56 3.79
N LEU A 194 2.52 4.01 3.35
CA LEU A 194 1.37 4.20 4.23
C LEU A 194 0.87 2.88 4.83
N TRP A 195 0.84 1.79 4.05
CA TRP A 195 0.47 0.46 4.55
C TRP A 195 1.50 -0.06 5.56
N LEU A 196 2.79 0.10 5.28
CA LEU A 196 3.87 -0.27 6.19
C LEU A 196 3.85 0.55 7.49
N GLY A 197 3.62 1.87 7.37
CA GLY A 197 3.45 2.77 8.51
C GLY A 197 2.24 2.39 9.37
N SER A 198 1.12 2.02 8.75
CA SER A 198 -0.04 1.48 9.46
C SER A 198 0.29 0.20 10.23
N ALA A 199 1.04 -0.73 9.61
CA ALA A 199 1.47 -1.96 10.28
C ALA A 199 2.35 -1.68 11.50
N TRP A 200 3.24 -0.70 11.41
CA TRP A 200 4.06 -0.24 12.54
C TRP A 200 3.21 0.30 13.70
N PHE A 201 2.23 1.17 13.42
CA PHE A 201 1.31 1.68 14.45
C PHE A 201 0.45 0.57 15.06
N VAL A 202 0.03 -0.41 14.27
CA VAL A 202 -0.70 -1.58 14.78
C VAL A 202 0.18 -2.44 15.69
N PHE A 203 1.42 -2.71 15.26
CA PHE A 203 2.40 -3.46 16.03
C PHE A 203 2.69 -2.82 17.39
N LYS A 204 2.85 -1.49 17.46
CA LYS A 204 3.15 -0.77 18.70
C LYS A 204 2.00 -0.80 19.72
N GLU A 205 0.74 -0.90 19.28
CA GLU A 205 -0.39 -1.05 20.21
C GLU A 205 -0.75 -2.50 20.50
N THR A 206 -0.22 -3.45 19.73
CA THR A 206 -0.40 -4.88 20.02
C THR A 206 0.30 -5.17 21.34
N LYS A 207 -0.42 -5.76 22.29
CA LYS A 207 -0.09 -5.81 23.73
C LYS A 207 1.28 -6.39 24.09
N PHE A 208 2.06 -6.96 23.17
CA PHE A 208 3.41 -7.48 23.41
C PHE A 208 4.41 -6.43 23.95
N PHE A 209 4.24 -5.15 23.56
CA PHE A 209 5.00 -4.05 24.17
C PHE A 209 4.37 -3.54 25.47
N LYS A 210 3.04 -3.46 25.54
CA LYS A 210 2.33 -2.95 26.72
C LYS A 210 2.49 -3.87 27.92
N SER A 211 2.43 -5.19 27.74
CA SER A 211 2.70 -6.16 28.80
C SER A 211 4.15 -6.14 29.26
N ARG A 212 5.14 -5.91 28.36
CA ARG A 212 6.54 -5.75 28.76
C ARG A 212 6.77 -4.46 29.57
N THR A 213 6.12 -3.36 29.20
CA THR A 213 6.21 -2.08 29.94
C THR A 213 5.45 -2.11 31.28
N GLU A 214 4.25 -2.72 31.32
CA GLU A 214 3.48 -2.93 32.56
C GLU A 214 4.19 -3.92 33.50
N GLN A 215 4.82 -5.00 32.99
CA GLN A 215 5.66 -5.90 33.78
C GLN A 215 6.92 -5.21 34.33
N GLN A 216 7.55 -4.32 33.56
CA GLN A 216 8.70 -3.52 34.03
C GLN A 216 8.31 -2.51 35.13
N GLN A 217 7.13 -1.87 35.02
CA GLN A 217 6.62 -0.97 36.05
C GLN A 217 6.21 -1.71 37.33
N GLN A 218 5.59 -2.89 37.22
CA GLN A 218 5.28 -3.74 38.38
C GLN A 218 6.54 -4.26 39.08
N GLN A 219 7.59 -4.64 38.34
CA GLN A 219 8.88 -5.03 38.95
C GLN A 219 9.58 -3.88 39.68
N GLN A 220 9.54 -2.65 39.16
CA GLN A 220 10.12 -1.48 39.84
C GLN A 220 9.38 -1.11 41.12
N GLN A 221 8.04 -1.16 41.14
CA GLN A 221 7.25 -0.91 42.36
C GLN A 221 7.49 -1.98 43.44
N GLN A 222 7.66 -3.24 43.06
CA GLN A 222 7.91 -4.32 44.02
C GLN A 222 9.29 -4.19 44.67
N SER A 223 10.32 -3.72 43.94
CA SER A 223 11.66 -3.49 44.51
C SER A 223 11.76 -2.31 45.48
N GLN A 224 10.90 -1.29 45.37
CA GLN A 224 10.87 -0.16 46.32
C GLN A 224 10.15 -0.49 47.63
N GLN A 225 9.14 -1.38 47.60
CA GLN A 225 8.38 -1.75 48.79
C GLN A 225 9.12 -2.74 49.71
N SER A 226 10.05 -3.53 49.15
CA SER A 226 10.87 -4.48 49.93
C SER A 226 11.99 -3.83 50.76
N GLN A 227 12.35 -2.57 50.51
CA GLN A 227 13.37 -1.85 51.29
C GLN A 227 12.79 -1.00 52.43
N ALA A 228 11.46 -0.87 52.53
CA ALA A 228 10.79 0.02 53.49
C ALA A 228 10.31 -0.67 54.79
N PHE A 229 10.43 -2.00 54.91
CA PHE A 229 10.06 -2.73 56.13
C PHE A 229 11.25 -3.54 56.66
N PRO A 230 11.84 -3.19 57.83
CA PRO A 230 12.79 -4.07 58.48
C PRO A 230 12.06 -5.32 59.02
N PRO A 231 12.71 -6.50 59.06
CA PRO A 231 12.08 -7.70 59.59
C PRO A 231 11.97 -7.59 61.11
N THR A 232 10.76 -7.40 61.63
CA THR A 232 10.47 -7.57 63.06
C THR A 232 10.47 -9.06 63.39
N SER A 233 11.40 -9.45 64.26
CA SER A 233 11.54 -10.79 64.81
C SER A 233 10.31 -11.17 65.65
N PHE A 234 9.65 -12.26 65.29
CA PHE A 234 8.70 -12.95 66.18
C PHE A 234 9.47 -13.69 67.28
N SER A 235 9.31 -13.30 68.54
CA SER A 235 9.53 -14.19 69.67
C SER A 235 8.92 -13.67 70.98
N ASN A 236 8.23 -14.59 71.65
CA ASN A 236 7.73 -14.61 73.03
C ASN A 236 6.43 -13.87 73.37
N MET A 237 5.34 -14.64 73.30
CA MET A 237 4.11 -14.40 74.05
C MET A 237 4.05 -15.40 75.21
N SER A 238 4.16 -14.90 76.44
CA SER A 238 4.15 -15.65 77.69
C SER A 238 2.76 -16.25 78.00
N SER A 239 2.76 -17.44 78.60
CA SER A 239 1.55 -18.17 79.04
C SER A 239 0.85 -17.50 80.23
N PRO A 240 -0.48 -17.47 80.30
CA PRO A 240 -1.20 -17.05 81.50
C PRO A 240 -1.49 -18.25 82.42
N THR A 241 -1.17 -18.06 83.69
CA THR A 241 -1.60 -18.84 84.85
C THR A 241 -3.12 -18.76 85.05
N MET A 242 -3.77 -19.86 85.41
CA MET A 242 -5.07 -19.83 86.11
C MET A 242 -5.07 -20.87 87.23
N GLU A 243 -5.09 -20.36 88.47
CA GLU A 243 -5.52 -21.05 89.69
C GLU A 243 -7.04 -21.28 89.64
N HIS A 244 -7.49 -22.48 90.03
CA HIS A 244 -8.79 -22.68 90.67
C HIS A 244 -8.87 -24.06 91.35
N GLU A 245 -8.98 -24.06 92.68
CA GLU A 245 -9.61 -25.08 93.54
C GLU A 245 -10.54 -24.31 94.52
N PRO A 246 -11.52 -24.91 95.26
CA PRO A 246 -11.74 -26.34 95.51
C PRO A 246 -13.20 -26.83 95.35
N GLN A 247 -13.41 -28.16 95.37
CA GLN A 247 -14.71 -28.79 95.61
C GLN A 247 -14.59 -29.95 96.62
N PHE A 248 -15.28 -29.75 97.74
CA PHE A 248 -15.87 -30.67 98.74
C PHE A 248 -15.56 -32.18 98.69
N ARG A 249 -15.08 -32.69 99.83
CA ARG A 249 -15.73 -33.79 100.56
C ARG A 249 -15.53 -33.65 102.07
#